data_AF-A0A9D1AIS6-F1
#
_entry.id   AF-A0A9D1AIS6-F1
#
_cell.length_a   1.000
_cell.length_b   1.000
_cell.length_c   1.000
_cell.angle_alpha   90.00
_cell.angle_beta   90.00
_cell.angle_gamma   90.00
#
_symmetry.space_group_name_H-M   'P 1'
#
loop_
_entity.id
_entity.type
_entity.pdbx_description
1 polymer ?
#
loop_
_entity_poly.entity_id
_entity_poly.type
_entity_poly.pdbx_seq_one_letter_code
_entity_poly.pdbx_strand_id
1 'polypeptide(L)'
;MKLTKTKKRLIVILAVVLVILLVAFLSLWLTGVLHYWNDGMTALMEEKGNYGYSVQKIENTDTVELDLSLPENNLGRILFEDGNARLVVEDYWFEEGSYLKLGVRCYADYDFNHTTYYVPSLVRDTGQVSTQNQTTTIDCIGQGPACHNYYYVVLSIPNYDELEGDTATLQLTYLTRYSYVRTETGTTLI
;
A
#
# COMPACT_ATOMS: atom_id res chain seq x y z
N MET A 1 48.62 -16.48 -29.48
CA MET A 1 48.53 -17.58 -28.48
C MET A 1 47.43 -18.55 -28.90
N LYS A 2 47.73 -19.81 -29.28
CA LYS A 2 46.71 -20.78 -29.71
C LYS A 2 45.89 -21.23 -28.49
N LEU A 3 44.56 -21.04 -28.52
CA LEU A 3 43.69 -21.56 -27.47
C LEU A 3 43.68 -23.09 -27.50
N THR A 4 44.02 -23.69 -26.36
CA THR A 4 43.88 -25.13 -26.09
C THR A 4 42.42 -25.58 -26.27
N LYS A 5 42.19 -26.81 -26.73
CA LYS A 5 40.86 -27.40 -27.01
C LYS A 5 39.87 -27.22 -25.84
N THR A 6 40.34 -27.30 -24.60
CA THR A 6 39.58 -27.09 -23.36
C THR A 6 39.09 -25.66 -23.20
N LYS A 7 39.93 -24.66 -23.49
CA LYS A 7 39.56 -23.23 -23.44
C LYS A 7 38.51 -22.87 -24.50
N LYS A 8 38.57 -23.50 -25.69
CA LYS A 8 37.53 -23.32 -26.73
C LYS A 8 36.18 -23.87 -26.29
N ARG A 9 36.15 -25.06 -25.67
CA ARG A 9 34.92 -25.63 -25.10
C ARG A 9 34.34 -24.76 -23.99
N LEU A 10 35.19 -24.26 -23.09
CA LEU A 10 34.76 -23.36 -22.02
C LEU A 10 34.11 -22.08 -22.56
N ILE A 11 34.71 -21.46 -23.59
CA ILE A 11 34.15 -20.26 -24.23
C ILE A 11 32.79 -20.55 -24.87
N VAL A 12 32.63 -21.70 -25.54
CA VAL A 12 31.34 -22.09 -26.12
C VAL A 12 30.28 -22.28 -25.03
N ILE A 13 30.63 -22.92 -23.92
CA ILE A 13 29.71 -23.11 -22.78
C ILE A 13 29.32 -21.75 -22.19
N LEU A 14 30.28 -20.86 -21.95
CA LEU A 14 30.04 -19.49 -21.47
C LEU A 14 29.14 -18.70 -22.41
N ALA A 15 29.35 -18.80 -23.72
CA ALA A 15 28.53 -18.12 -24.71
C ALA A 15 27.07 -18.65 -24.69
N VAL A 16 26.88 -19.96 -24.59
CA VAL A 16 25.54 -20.57 -24.49
C VAL A 16 24.84 -20.13 -23.20
N VAL A 17 25.54 -20.15 -22.07
CA VAL A 17 25.00 -19.68 -20.78
C VAL A 17 24.59 -18.21 -20.87
N LEU A 18 25.42 -17.36 -21.48
CA LEU A 18 25.11 -15.94 -21.65
C LEU A 18 23.85 -15.71 -22.50
N VAL A 19 23.67 -16.48 -23.58
CA VAL A 19 22.46 -16.39 -24.42
C VAL A 19 21.22 -16.81 -23.63
N ILE A 20 21.31 -17.88 -22.84
CA ILE A 20 20.19 -18.32 -21.98
C ILE A 20 19.83 -17.23 -20.96
N LEU A 21 20.82 -16.62 -20.32
CA LEU A 21 20.60 -15.52 -19.37
C LEU A 21 19.97 -14.30 -20.04
N LEU A 22 20.42 -13.95 -21.25
CA LEU A 22 19.85 -12.83 -22.01
C LEU A 22 18.39 -13.08 -22.38
N VAL A 23 18.06 -14.29 -22.85
CA VAL A 23 16.67 -14.66 -23.16
C VAL A 23 15.80 -14.60 -21.90
N ALA A 24 16.27 -15.16 -20.78
CA ALA A 24 15.53 -15.10 -19.52
C ALA A 24 15.31 -13.65 -19.04
N PHE A 25 16.33 -12.79 -19.14
CA PHE A 25 16.22 -11.39 -18.78
C PHE A 25 15.20 -10.65 -19.67
N LEU A 26 15.25 -10.86 -20.98
CA LEU A 26 14.28 -10.26 -21.91
C LEU A 26 12.86 -10.76 -21.66
N SER A 27 12.68 -12.03 -21.33
CA SER A 27 11.36 -12.57 -20.94
C SER A 27 10.82 -11.89 -19.68
N LEU A 28 11.63 -11.72 -18.64
CA LEU A 28 11.23 -11.04 -17.39
C LEU A 28 10.94 -9.54 -17.60
N TRP A 29 11.67 -8.92 -18.53
CA TRP A 29 11.43 -7.53 -18.93
C TRP A 29 10.10 -7.39 -19.66
N LEU A 30 9.85 -8.21 -20.69
CA LEU A 30 8.66 -8.15 -21.51
C LEU A 30 7.37 -8.50 -20.75
N THR A 31 7.45 -9.36 -19.73
CA THR A 31 6.31 -9.67 -18.87
C THR A 31 6.02 -8.58 -17.82
N GLY A 32 6.91 -7.59 -17.66
CA GLY A 32 6.75 -6.55 -16.64
C GLY A 32 7.12 -7.00 -15.22
N VAL A 33 7.64 -8.22 -15.04
CA VAL A 33 8.08 -8.74 -13.73
C VAL A 33 9.17 -7.86 -13.12
N LEU A 34 10.09 -7.33 -13.95
CA LEU A 34 11.15 -6.45 -13.46
C LEU A 34 10.62 -5.09 -12.98
N HIS A 35 9.60 -4.54 -13.66
CA HIS A 35 8.97 -3.28 -13.24
C HIS A 35 8.20 -3.49 -11.93
N TYR A 36 7.45 -4.58 -11.83
CA TYR A 36 6.79 -4.98 -10.60
C TYR A 36 7.77 -5.26 -9.45
N TRP A 37 8.92 -5.89 -9.70
CA TRP A 37 9.97 -6.08 -8.69
C TRP A 37 10.56 -4.76 -8.22
N ASN A 38 10.84 -3.82 -9.12
CA ASN A 38 11.49 -2.57 -8.75
C ASN A 38 10.51 -1.62 -8.04
N ASP A 39 9.35 -1.43 -8.63
CA ASP A 39 8.41 -0.35 -8.28
C ASP A 39 7.24 -0.86 -7.42
N GLY A 40 7.00 -2.18 -7.39
CA GLY A 40 6.01 -2.80 -6.52
C GLY A 40 4.59 -2.38 -6.89
N MET A 41 3.81 -1.96 -5.89
CA MET A 41 2.44 -1.49 -6.12
C MET A 41 2.36 -0.28 -7.07
N THR A 42 3.39 0.57 -7.14
CA THR A 42 3.37 1.74 -8.04
C THR A 42 3.53 1.35 -9.51
N ALA A 43 4.15 0.20 -9.79
CA ALA A 43 4.28 -0.34 -11.14
C ALA A 43 2.92 -0.45 -11.84
N LEU A 44 1.85 -0.67 -11.08
CA LEU A 44 0.50 -0.89 -11.61
C LEU A 44 -0.29 0.41 -11.80
N MET A 45 0.08 1.49 -11.11
CA MET A 45 -0.61 2.79 -11.25
C MET A 45 -0.48 3.36 -12.67
N GLU A 46 0.64 3.07 -13.35
CA GLU A 46 0.93 3.55 -14.70
C GLU A 46 0.71 2.48 -15.80
N GLU A 47 0.52 1.22 -15.42
CA GLU A 47 0.43 0.09 -16.34
C GLU A 47 -0.99 -0.07 -16.92
N LYS A 48 -1.20 0.49 -18.12
CA LYS A 48 -2.53 0.49 -18.78
C LYS A 48 -2.78 -0.70 -19.72
N GLY A 49 -1.77 -1.51 -20.02
CA GLY A 49 -1.85 -2.56 -21.04
C GLY A 49 -2.14 -3.95 -20.51
N ASN A 50 -1.59 -4.30 -19.35
CA ASN A 50 -1.56 -5.67 -18.83
C ASN A 50 -2.53 -5.90 -17.67
N TYR A 51 -3.20 -4.86 -17.15
CA TYR A 51 -4.06 -4.94 -15.98
C TYR A 51 -5.36 -4.18 -16.19
N GLY A 52 -6.46 -4.76 -15.73
CA GLY A 52 -7.73 -4.10 -15.55
C GLY A 52 -7.72 -3.34 -14.23
N TYR A 53 -8.28 -2.15 -14.23
CA TYR A 53 -8.32 -1.25 -13.08
C TYR A 53 -9.76 -0.98 -12.65
N SER A 54 -10.02 -1.11 -11.35
CA SER A 54 -11.31 -0.76 -10.76
C SER A 54 -11.12 0.01 -9.45
N VAL A 55 -12.04 0.94 -9.20
CA VAL A 55 -12.09 1.73 -7.97
C VAL A 55 -13.47 1.54 -7.36
N GLN A 56 -13.50 1.18 -6.08
CA GLN A 56 -14.74 1.02 -5.34
C GLN A 56 -14.66 1.80 -4.03
N LYS A 57 -15.75 2.48 -3.70
CA LYS A 57 -15.93 3.11 -2.40
C LYS A 57 -16.56 2.10 -1.44
N ILE A 58 -15.96 1.94 -0.28
CA ILE A 58 -16.48 1.15 0.83
C ILE A 58 -16.93 2.12 1.91
N GLU A 59 -18.17 1.97 2.36
CA GLU A 59 -18.79 2.85 3.35
C GLU A 59 -18.92 2.13 4.69
N ASN A 60 -18.88 2.92 5.78
CA ASN A 60 -19.11 2.46 7.15
C ASN A 60 -18.22 1.28 7.55
N THR A 61 -16.92 1.56 7.66
CA THR A 61 -15.98 0.56 8.19
C THR A 61 -16.29 0.21 9.63
N ASP A 62 -15.74 -0.92 10.06
CA ASP A 62 -15.75 -1.33 11.46
C ASP A 62 -15.05 -0.28 12.33
N THR A 63 -15.46 -0.26 13.59
CA THR A 63 -14.90 0.64 14.59
C THR A 63 -13.69 0.01 15.27
N VAL A 64 -12.67 0.82 15.56
CA VAL A 64 -11.45 0.40 16.25
C VAL A 64 -11.21 1.28 17.46
N GLU A 65 -10.88 0.67 18.60
CA GLU A 65 -10.53 1.43 19.80
C GLU A 65 -9.12 2.02 19.68
N LEU A 66 -8.93 3.27 20.10
CA LEU A 66 -7.67 3.97 20.22
C LEU A 66 -7.41 4.32 21.69
N ASP A 67 -6.17 4.18 22.12
CA ASP A 67 -5.69 4.68 23.41
C ASP A 67 -5.32 6.15 23.25
N LEU A 68 -6.09 7.04 23.87
CA LEU A 68 -5.81 8.47 23.90
C LEU A 68 -4.94 8.86 25.09
N SER A 69 -4.78 8.02 26.12
CA SER A 69 -3.91 8.35 27.26
C SER A 69 -2.43 8.19 26.91
N LEU A 70 -2.12 7.21 26.06
CA LEU A 70 -0.78 6.86 25.61
C LEU A 70 -0.81 6.52 24.12
N PRO A 71 -0.67 7.52 23.22
CA PRO A 71 -0.76 7.30 21.77
C PRO A 71 0.19 6.25 21.20
N GLU A 72 1.34 6.02 21.86
CA GLU A 72 2.29 4.96 21.51
C GLU A 72 1.68 3.56 21.56
N ASN A 73 0.67 3.32 22.40
CA ASN A 73 -0.03 2.03 22.50
C ASN A 73 -0.89 1.71 21.25
N ASN A 74 -1.07 2.69 20.36
CA ASN A 74 -1.75 2.49 19.09
C ASN A 74 -0.80 1.99 17.99
N LEU A 75 0.52 2.00 18.19
CA LEU A 75 1.47 1.50 17.21
C LEU A 75 1.26 0.00 16.95
N GLY A 76 1.27 -0.39 15.68
CA GLY A 76 0.95 -1.73 15.23
C GLY A 76 -0.55 -2.07 15.21
N ARG A 77 -1.42 -1.14 15.63
CA ARG A 77 -2.87 -1.37 15.64
C ARG A 77 -3.42 -1.41 14.22
N ILE A 78 -4.23 -2.43 13.95
CA ILE A 78 -4.89 -2.63 12.66
C ILE A 78 -6.20 -1.84 12.68
N LEU A 79 -6.33 -0.88 11.76
CA LEU A 79 -7.51 -0.04 11.62
C LEU A 79 -8.55 -0.65 10.66
N PHE A 80 -8.08 -1.49 9.74
CA PHE A 80 -8.88 -2.20 8.76
C PHE A 80 -8.09 -3.40 8.23
N GLU A 81 -8.78 -4.50 7.95
CA GLU A 81 -8.20 -5.72 7.37
C GLU A 81 -9.18 -6.35 6.38
N ASP A 82 -8.68 -6.72 5.20
CA ASP A 82 -9.39 -7.53 4.21
C ASP A 82 -8.38 -8.40 3.46
N GLY A 83 -8.38 -9.71 3.75
CA GLY A 83 -7.36 -10.62 3.25
C GLY A 83 -5.96 -10.24 3.73
N ASN A 84 -5.00 -10.07 2.82
CA ASN A 84 -3.66 -9.59 3.17
C ASN A 84 -3.54 -8.05 3.17
N ALA A 85 -4.57 -7.33 2.73
CA ALA A 85 -4.58 -5.88 2.71
C ALA A 85 -4.97 -5.35 4.09
N ARG A 86 -4.21 -4.38 4.62
CA ARG A 86 -4.39 -3.89 5.99
C ARG A 86 -3.97 -2.44 6.15
N LEU A 87 -4.67 -1.71 7.01
CA LEU A 87 -4.28 -0.38 7.47
C LEU A 87 -3.69 -0.51 8.86
N VAL A 88 -2.43 -0.13 9.04
CA VAL A 88 -1.70 -0.29 10.31
C VAL A 88 -1.13 1.03 10.74
N VAL A 89 -1.34 1.41 12.00
CA VAL A 89 -0.69 2.58 12.62
C VAL A 89 0.79 2.25 12.82
N GLU A 90 1.67 3.04 12.23
CA GLU A 90 3.12 2.83 12.25
C GLU A 90 3.85 3.93 13.03
N ASP A 91 3.26 5.12 13.10
CA ASP A 91 3.88 6.27 13.74
C ASP A 91 2.82 7.17 14.38
N TYR A 92 3.25 7.99 15.32
CA TYR A 92 2.43 9.04 15.91
C TYR A 92 3.27 10.27 16.24
N TRP A 93 2.68 11.44 16.11
CA TRP A 93 3.31 12.68 16.57
C TRP A 93 2.25 13.74 16.84
N PHE A 94 2.65 14.76 17.59
CA PHE A 94 1.82 15.92 17.85
C PHE A 94 2.20 17.05 16.90
N GLU A 95 1.20 17.77 16.39
CA GLU A 95 1.37 18.99 15.60
C GLU A 95 0.74 20.17 16.32
N GLU A 96 1.20 21.39 16.03
CA GLU A 96 0.68 22.64 16.63
C GLU A 96 -0.85 22.74 16.50
N GLY A 97 -1.50 23.31 17.52
CA GLY A 97 -2.96 23.40 17.57
C GLY A 97 -3.65 22.14 18.10
N SER A 98 -2.95 21.37 18.94
CA SER A 98 -3.49 20.18 19.62
C SER A 98 -3.95 19.08 18.65
N TYR A 99 -3.16 18.83 17.60
CA TYR A 99 -3.42 17.73 16.68
C TYR A 99 -2.61 16.50 17.09
N LEU A 100 -3.28 15.36 17.29
CA LEU A 100 -2.62 14.06 17.25
C LEU A 100 -2.63 13.55 15.80
N LYS A 101 -1.45 13.24 15.28
CA LYS A 101 -1.28 12.63 13.97
C LYS A 101 -0.96 11.15 14.13
N LEU A 102 -1.63 10.31 13.36
CA LEU A 102 -1.32 8.89 13.22
C LEU A 102 -0.82 8.63 11.81
N GLY A 103 0.42 8.19 11.70
CA GLY A 103 1.00 7.67 10.48
C GLY A 103 0.48 6.27 10.20
N VAL A 104 -0.21 6.07 9.09
CA VAL A 104 -0.85 4.79 8.76
C VAL A 104 -0.29 4.24 7.45
N ARG A 105 0.20 3.01 7.51
CA ARG A 105 0.57 2.24 6.33
C ARG A 105 -0.62 1.42 5.84
N CYS A 106 -1.03 1.69 4.61
CA CYS A 106 -2.01 0.92 3.86
C CYS A 106 -1.29 -0.16 3.05
N TYR A 107 -1.08 -1.33 3.64
CA TYR A 107 -0.46 -2.46 2.96
C TYR A 107 -1.41 -3.06 1.92
N ALA A 108 -0.84 -3.40 0.77
CA ALA A 108 -1.56 -4.06 -0.31
C ALA A 108 -1.54 -5.59 -0.15
N ASP A 109 -2.62 -6.22 -0.55
CA ASP A 109 -2.59 -7.62 -0.99
C ASP A 109 -2.13 -7.63 -2.44
N TYR A 110 -0.92 -8.13 -2.70
CA TYR A 110 -0.31 -7.98 -4.01
C TYR A 110 0.55 -9.18 -4.41
N ASP A 111 0.36 -9.62 -5.65
CA ASP A 111 1.26 -10.50 -6.39
C ASP A 111 1.34 -10.06 -7.87
N PHE A 112 2.04 -10.84 -8.69
CA PHE A 112 2.21 -10.51 -10.13
C PHE A 112 0.90 -10.56 -10.93
N ASN A 113 -0.17 -11.13 -10.41
CA ASN A 113 -1.47 -11.24 -11.08
C ASN A 113 -2.49 -10.23 -10.55
N HIS A 114 -2.32 -9.72 -9.33
CA HIS A 114 -3.27 -8.78 -8.76
C HIS A 114 -2.64 -7.85 -7.72
N THR A 115 -3.28 -6.72 -7.50
CA THR A 115 -2.96 -5.82 -6.39
C THR A 115 -4.23 -5.14 -5.93
N THR A 116 -4.58 -5.36 -4.66
CA THR A 116 -5.67 -4.68 -3.97
C THR A 116 -5.12 -3.92 -2.79
N TYR A 117 -5.48 -2.65 -2.66
CA TYR A 117 -5.18 -1.87 -1.47
C TYR A 117 -6.29 -0.89 -1.14
N TYR A 118 -6.32 -0.50 0.13
CA TYR A 118 -7.34 0.37 0.69
C TYR A 118 -6.70 1.65 1.19
N VAL A 119 -7.30 2.79 0.87
CA VAL A 119 -6.84 4.08 1.38
C VAL A 119 -8.04 4.80 1.99
N PRO A 120 -7.94 5.38 3.20
CA PRO A 120 -8.95 6.29 3.68
C PRO A 120 -9.17 7.42 2.67
N SER A 121 -10.40 7.92 2.58
CA SER A 121 -10.69 9.03 1.68
C SER A 121 -9.69 10.17 1.88
N LEU A 122 -9.17 10.78 0.82
CA LEU A 122 -8.16 11.84 0.95
C LEU A 122 -8.85 13.21 0.98
N VAL A 123 -9.84 13.33 1.85
CA VAL A 123 -10.71 14.51 1.98
C VAL A 123 -10.85 14.88 3.46
N ARG A 124 -11.45 16.05 3.70
CA ARG A 124 -11.88 16.40 5.06
C ARG A 124 -12.99 15.47 5.52
N ASP A 125 -13.09 15.23 6.82
CA ASP A 125 -14.12 14.39 7.44
C ASP A 125 -14.09 12.92 6.96
N THR A 126 -12.88 12.38 6.83
CA THR A 126 -12.63 11.00 6.38
C THR A 126 -13.10 9.94 7.38
N GLY A 127 -13.25 10.33 8.64
CA GLY A 127 -13.73 9.47 9.70
C GLY A 127 -14.14 10.28 10.92
N GLN A 128 -14.45 9.57 11.99
CA GLN A 128 -14.79 10.14 13.28
C GLN A 128 -14.03 9.42 14.39
N VAL A 129 -13.64 10.18 15.40
CA VAL A 129 -13.15 9.66 16.68
C VAL A 129 -14.15 10.08 17.73
N SER A 130 -14.68 9.11 18.47
CA SER A 130 -15.70 9.32 19.50
C SER A 130 -15.23 8.82 20.85
N THR A 131 -15.24 9.69 21.85
CA THR A 131 -15.15 9.30 23.26
C THR A 131 -16.57 9.14 23.82
N GLN A 132 -16.69 8.93 25.14
CA GLN A 132 -18.01 8.86 25.78
C GLN A 132 -18.80 10.17 25.70
N ASN A 133 -18.10 11.31 25.64
CA ASN A 133 -18.70 12.64 25.80
C ASN A 133 -18.63 13.49 24.52
N GLN A 134 -17.75 13.14 23.59
CA GLN A 134 -17.46 13.97 22.42
C GLN A 134 -17.17 13.13 21.19
N THR A 135 -17.61 13.61 20.03
CA THR A 135 -17.22 13.09 18.72
C THR A 135 -16.57 14.21 17.93
N THR A 136 -15.42 13.93 17.33
CA THR A 136 -14.73 14.84 16.41
C THR A 136 -14.53 14.15 15.07
N THR A 137 -14.54 14.92 13.98
CA THR A 137 -14.18 14.40 12.66
C THR A 137 -12.66 14.37 12.52
N ILE A 138 -12.17 13.43 11.73
CA ILE A 138 -10.75 13.32 11.43
C ILE A 138 -10.50 13.57 9.95
N ASP A 139 -9.38 14.21 9.68
CA ASP A 139 -8.91 14.46 8.33
C ASP A 139 -7.86 13.42 7.94
N CYS A 140 -7.79 13.11 6.65
CA CYS A 140 -6.77 12.24 6.10
C CYS A 140 -6.04 12.95 4.98
N ILE A 141 -4.71 12.96 5.06
CA ILE A 141 -3.86 13.42 3.96
C ILE A 141 -3.04 12.24 3.43
N GLY A 142 -2.98 12.14 2.11
CA GLY A 142 -2.09 11.20 1.45
C GLY A 142 -0.71 11.81 1.36
N GLN A 143 0.31 11.08 1.80
CA GLN A 143 1.71 11.47 1.57
C GLN A 143 2.32 10.75 0.35
N GLY A 144 1.47 10.04 -0.40
CA GLY A 144 1.86 9.33 -1.61
C GLY A 144 2.26 7.88 -1.36
N PRO A 145 2.58 7.14 -2.44
CA PRO A 145 3.12 5.81 -2.31
C PRO A 145 4.52 5.91 -1.71
N ALA A 146 4.68 5.47 -0.46
CA ALA A 146 5.94 5.62 0.24
C ALA A 146 6.90 4.44 0.00
N CYS A 147 6.42 3.28 -0.48
CA CYS A 147 7.25 2.07 -0.62
C CYS A 147 6.61 1.03 -1.57
N HIS A 148 7.42 0.01 -1.89
CA HIS A 148 7.13 -1.12 -2.76
C HIS A 148 5.77 -1.84 -2.50
N ASN A 149 5.25 -1.86 -1.26
CA ASN A 149 4.06 -2.64 -0.91
C ASN A 149 3.01 -1.90 -0.05
N TYR A 150 3.16 -0.60 0.17
CA TYR A 150 2.17 0.17 0.94
C TYR A 150 2.03 1.61 0.48
N TYR A 151 0.83 2.15 0.67
CA TYR A 151 0.54 3.58 0.56
C TYR A 151 0.58 4.21 1.95
N TYR A 152 1.16 5.41 2.10
CA TYR A 152 1.24 6.07 3.40
C TYR A 152 0.25 7.22 3.49
N VAL A 153 -0.53 7.22 4.57
CA VAL A 153 -1.47 8.29 4.89
C VAL A 153 -1.25 8.78 6.31
N VAL A 154 -1.74 9.98 6.59
CA VAL A 154 -1.73 10.54 7.93
C VAL A 154 -3.16 10.87 8.32
N LEU A 155 -3.64 10.23 9.38
CA LEU A 155 -4.90 10.58 10.03
C LEU A 155 -4.62 11.70 11.04
N SER A 156 -5.42 12.75 10.99
CA SER A 156 -5.30 13.93 11.85
C SER A 156 -6.50 14.01 12.77
N ILE A 157 -6.26 13.89 14.06
CA ILE A 157 -7.26 14.05 15.12
C ILE A 157 -7.11 15.47 15.68
N PRO A 158 -8.02 16.41 15.37
CA PRO A 158 -7.98 17.77 15.88
C PRO A 158 -8.42 17.84 17.34
N ASN A 159 -8.02 18.91 18.03
CA ASN A 159 -8.42 19.21 19.42
C ASN A 159 -8.23 18.02 20.36
N TYR A 160 -7.16 17.25 20.19
CA TYR A 160 -6.89 16.03 20.94
C TYR A 160 -6.86 16.28 22.46
N ASP A 161 -6.34 17.43 22.90
CA ASP A 161 -6.30 17.80 24.32
C ASP A 161 -7.69 18.06 24.93
N GLU A 162 -8.71 18.30 24.09
CA GLU A 162 -10.11 18.49 24.52
C GLU A 162 -10.88 17.16 24.59
N LEU A 163 -10.36 16.08 23.97
CA LEU A 163 -11.00 14.78 23.98
C LEU A 163 -10.91 14.16 25.38
N GLU A 164 -12.03 14.16 26.10
CA GLU A 164 -12.11 13.54 27.41
C GLU A 164 -12.15 12.00 27.32
N GLY A 165 -11.28 11.33 28.07
CA GLY A 165 -11.27 9.88 28.26
C GLY A 165 -9.97 9.23 27.84
N ASP A 166 -9.68 8.06 28.43
CA ASP A 166 -8.44 7.31 28.14
C ASP A 166 -8.51 6.59 26.80
N THR A 167 -9.71 6.32 26.30
CA THR A 167 -9.94 5.60 25.04
C THR A 167 -10.97 6.31 24.16
N ALA A 168 -10.84 6.10 22.85
CA ALA A 168 -11.80 6.56 21.87
C ALA A 168 -12.08 5.50 20.81
N THR A 169 -13.26 5.57 20.21
CA THR A 169 -13.65 4.74 19.08
C THR A 169 -13.39 5.50 17.78
N LEU A 170 -12.48 4.97 16.96
CA LEU A 170 -12.25 5.43 15.60
C LEU A 170 -13.18 4.68 14.64
N GLN A 171 -13.81 5.41 13.73
CA GLN A 171 -14.52 4.87 12.58
C GLN A 171 -14.11 5.61 11.31
N LEU A 172 -13.70 4.89 10.26
CA LEU A 172 -13.48 5.49 8.95
C LEU A 172 -14.80 5.50 8.17
N THR A 173 -15.21 6.69 7.71
CA THR A 173 -16.47 6.85 6.98
C THR A 173 -16.38 6.16 5.63
N TYR A 174 -15.26 6.36 4.92
CA TYR A 174 -15.02 5.82 3.59
C TYR A 174 -13.59 5.31 3.41
N LEU A 175 -13.49 4.10 2.86
CA LEU A 175 -12.26 3.59 2.24
C LEU A 175 -12.43 3.54 0.73
N THR A 176 -11.39 3.93 0.01
CA THR A 176 -11.27 3.69 -1.42
C THR A 176 -10.48 2.41 -1.62
N ARG A 177 -11.14 1.40 -2.21
CA ARG A 177 -10.51 0.18 -2.68
C ARG A 177 -10.02 0.39 -4.11
N TYR A 178 -8.72 0.22 -4.29
CA TYR A 178 -8.09 0.14 -5.60
C TYR A 178 -7.79 -1.31 -5.91
N SER A 179 -8.20 -1.78 -7.09
CA SER A 179 -7.97 -3.15 -7.52
C SER A 179 -7.42 -3.17 -8.95
N TYR A 180 -6.26 -3.78 -9.08
CA TYR A 180 -5.58 -4.07 -10.34
C TYR A 180 -5.56 -5.58 -10.51
N VAL A 181 -6.09 -6.08 -11.62
CA VAL A 181 -6.09 -7.52 -11.92
C VAL A 181 -5.54 -7.72 -13.30
N ARG A 182 -4.56 -8.61 -13.45
CA ARG A 182 -3.90 -8.88 -14.72
C ARG A 182 -4.94 -9.35 -15.72
N THR A 183 -5.02 -8.68 -16.87
CA THR A 183 -5.87 -9.14 -17.95
C THR A 183 -5.22 -10.37 -18.56
N GLU A 184 -5.98 -11.45 -18.72
CA GLU A 184 -5.56 -12.47 -19.68
C GLU A 184 -5.39 -11.76 -21.02
N THR A 185 -4.21 -11.89 -21.65
CA THR A 185 -3.97 -11.36 -23.00
C THR A 185 -5.10 -11.82 -23.92
N GLY A 186 -6.09 -10.95 -24.16
CA GLY A 186 -7.27 -11.28 -24.97
C GLY A 186 -8.63 -10.77 -24.51
N THR A 187 -8.78 -10.12 -23.35
CA THR A 187 -10.10 -9.53 -23.00
C THR A 187 -9.99 -8.07 -22.59
N THR A 188 -10.21 -7.20 -23.58
CA THR A 188 -10.66 -5.82 -23.36
C THR A 188 -11.99 -5.90 -22.62
N LEU A 189 -12.04 -5.45 -21.36
CA LEU A 189 -13.32 -5.21 -20.70
C LEU A 189 -13.93 -3.94 -21.31
N ILE A 190 -15.10 -4.12 -21.92
CA ILE A 190 -15.95 -3.09 -22.55
C ILE A 190 -16.64 -2.29 -21.46
#